data_AF-A0A4Y2E9N7-F1
#
_entry.id   AF-A0A4Y2E9N7-F1
#
_cell.length_a   1.000
_cell.length_b   1.000
_cell.length_c   1.000
_cell.angle_alpha   90.00
_cell.angle_beta   90.00
_cell.angle_gamma   90.00
#
_symmetry.space_group_name_H-M   'P 1'
#
loop_
_entity.id
_entity.type
_entity.pdbx_description
1 polymer ?
#
loop_
_entity_poly.entity_id
_entity_poly.type
_entity_poly.pdbx_seq_one_letter_code
_entity_poly.pdbx_strand_id
1 'polypeptide(L)'
;MPETGPLTRSMDKQFEKLFAMMAEMKAGLEQKMEAGQEEMRSGQERMEKGQEEMKGLIDEVKGEVQKKIDEVEVKVQMKIEDVKSEVKGKFEEVEHKVQGKIEEVEHKIQGKIGDIERRLSELEDRPFSFSASPEFMHSRPTIKSLTFDRQTSWTVFKTQFDVVSSTNGWTDFVKASQLVALLRGSAAEALQGIPADKLTDLTTIEKALESRFGDRHLTQFYRTELKTRRQKPGESL
;
A
#
# COMPACT_ATOMS: atom_id res chain seq x y z
N MET A 1 90.59 -58.97 80.82
CA MET A 1 89.81 -57.95 80.08
C MET A 1 90.81 -57.04 79.40
N PRO A 2 90.88 -56.97 78.06
CA PRO A 2 91.84 -56.08 77.41
C PRO A 2 91.29 -54.65 77.46
N GLU A 3 92.03 -53.75 78.11
CA GLU A 3 91.74 -52.33 78.07
C GLU A 3 92.05 -51.79 76.68
N THR A 4 91.00 -51.41 75.96
CA THR A 4 91.10 -50.65 74.71
C THR A 4 91.62 -49.25 75.02
N GLY A 5 92.75 -48.87 74.40
CA GLY A 5 93.43 -47.59 74.66
C GLY A 5 92.65 -46.33 74.23
N PRO A 6 93.11 -45.12 74.61
CA PRO A 6 92.38 -43.86 74.43
C PRO A 6 92.01 -43.51 72.98
N LEU A 7 92.80 -43.99 72.01
CA LEU A 7 92.64 -43.73 70.58
C LEU A 7 91.42 -44.43 69.95
N THR A 8 91.11 -45.68 70.33
CA THR A 8 89.97 -46.42 69.76
C THR A 8 88.64 -45.85 70.25
N ARG A 9 88.56 -45.45 71.52
CA ARG A 9 87.38 -44.77 72.11
C ARG A 9 87.05 -43.43 71.44
N SER A 10 88.06 -42.70 70.96
CA SER A 10 87.88 -41.41 70.27
C SER A 10 87.26 -41.60 68.89
N MET A 11 87.70 -42.63 68.16
CA MET A 11 87.22 -42.96 66.82
C MET A 11 85.76 -43.42 66.84
N ASP A 12 85.36 -44.26 67.80
CA ASP A 12 83.95 -44.67 67.98
C ASP A 12 83.05 -43.47 68.28
N LYS A 13 83.53 -42.51 69.08
CA LYS A 13 82.81 -41.27 69.39
C LYS A 13 82.56 -40.40 68.16
N GLN A 14 83.48 -40.41 67.19
CA GLN A 14 83.34 -39.69 65.92
C GLN A 14 82.32 -40.38 64.99
N PHE A 15 82.35 -41.70 64.90
CA PHE A 15 81.38 -42.48 64.12
C PHE A 15 79.96 -42.32 64.66
N GLU A 16 79.75 -42.37 65.97
CA GLU A 16 78.41 -42.16 66.54
C GLU A 16 77.89 -40.75 66.31
N LYS A 17 78.78 -39.75 66.33
CA LYS A 17 78.40 -38.37 65.99
C LYS A 17 77.99 -38.25 64.52
N LEU A 18 78.63 -38.99 63.62
CA LEU A 18 78.28 -39.05 62.20
C LEU A 18 76.93 -39.77 61.98
N PHE A 19 76.67 -40.88 62.67
CA PHE A 19 75.39 -41.61 62.59
C PHE A 19 74.23 -40.78 63.13
N ALA A 20 74.40 -40.09 64.27
CA ALA A 20 73.41 -39.16 64.79
C ALA A 20 73.09 -38.05 63.78
N MET A 21 74.11 -37.47 63.15
CA MET A 21 73.93 -36.43 62.13
C MET A 21 73.21 -36.94 60.88
N MET A 22 73.48 -38.18 60.44
CA MET A 22 72.76 -38.83 59.34
C MET A 22 71.30 -39.15 59.71
N ALA A 23 71.04 -39.56 60.94
CA ALA A 23 69.69 -39.83 61.43
C ALA A 23 68.85 -38.55 61.48
N GLU A 24 69.41 -37.44 61.99
CA GLU A 24 68.76 -36.12 61.98
C GLU A 24 68.51 -35.62 60.54
N MET A 25 69.49 -35.79 59.64
CA MET A 25 69.33 -35.39 58.25
C MET A 25 68.22 -36.19 57.56
N LYS A 26 68.16 -37.51 57.78
CA LYS A 26 67.11 -38.37 57.22
C LYS A 26 65.74 -38.00 57.77
N ALA A 27 65.62 -37.82 59.09
CA ALA A 27 64.37 -37.42 59.73
C ALA A 27 63.87 -36.07 59.23
N GLY A 28 64.75 -35.08 59.07
CA GLY A 28 64.39 -33.78 58.50
C GLY A 28 63.96 -33.85 57.02
N LEU A 29 64.49 -34.80 56.26
CA LEU A 29 64.10 -35.05 54.86
C LEU A 29 62.74 -35.74 54.77
N GLU A 30 62.48 -36.75 55.60
CA GLU A 30 61.17 -37.40 55.74
C GLU A 30 60.10 -36.38 56.15
N GLN A 31 60.37 -35.57 57.17
CA GLN A 31 59.43 -34.56 57.64
C GLN A 31 59.08 -33.51 56.57
N LYS A 32 60.06 -33.08 55.75
CA LYS A 32 59.82 -32.20 54.60
C LYS A 32 59.00 -32.88 53.49
N MET A 33 59.25 -34.16 53.25
CA MET A 33 58.51 -34.94 52.24
C MET A 33 57.05 -35.13 52.67
N GLU A 34 56.81 -35.46 53.94
CA GLU A 34 55.47 -35.58 54.52
C GLU A 34 54.73 -34.24 54.46
N ALA A 35 55.36 -33.14 54.91
CA ALA A 35 54.76 -31.81 54.85
C ALA A 35 54.41 -31.39 53.40
N GLY A 36 55.28 -31.69 52.43
CA GLY A 36 55.00 -31.41 51.01
C GLY A 36 53.87 -32.28 50.45
N GLN A 37 53.76 -33.54 50.84
CA GLN A 37 52.65 -34.41 50.46
C GLN A 37 51.33 -33.94 51.06
N GLU A 38 51.34 -33.52 52.33
CA GLU A 38 50.15 -33.00 53.01
C GLU A 38 49.69 -31.67 52.41
N GLU A 39 50.62 -30.79 52.04
CA GLU A 39 50.28 -29.55 51.31
C GLU A 39 49.61 -29.85 49.96
N MET A 40 50.16 -30.79 49.18
CA MET A 40 49.55 -31.22 47.91
C MET A 40 48.15 -31.79 48.13
N ARG A 41 47.97 -32.63 49.16
CA ARG A 41 46.67 -33.23 49.49
C ARG A 41 45.65 -32.13 49.85
N SER A 42 46.02 -31.18 50.71
CA SER A 42 45.15 -30.05 51.06
C SER A 42 44.87 -29.11 49.88
N GLY A 43 45.85 -28.93 48.98
CA GLY A 43 45.68 -28.14 47.76
C GLY A 43 44.66 -28.78 46.82
N GLN A 44 44.69 -30.11 46.70
CA GLN A 44 43.78 -30.89 45.90
C GLN A 44 42.35 -30.87 46.46
N GLU A 45 42.18 -31.06 47.78
CA GLU A 45 40.88 -30.93 48.45
C GLU A 45 40.28 -29.52 48.31
N ARG A 46 41.11 -28.47 48.44
CA ARG A 46 40.65 -27.08 48.22
C ARG A 46 40.19 -26.85 46.78
N MET A 47 40.88 -27.47 45.81
CA MET A 47 40.50 -27.37 44.41
C MET A 47 39.19 -28.09 44.11
N GLU A 48 39.01 -29.31 44.63
CA GLU A 48 37.76 -30.07 44.48
C GLU A 48 36.59 -29.33 45.11
N LYS A 49 36.76 -28.82 46.33
CA LYS A 49 35.72 -28.01 47.00
C LYS A 49 35.37 -26.76 46.20
N GLY A 50 36.37 -26.05 45.66
CA GLY A 50 36.14 -24.89 44.80
C GLY A 50 35.39 -25.24 43.51
N GLN A 51 35.64 -26.41 42.92
CA GLN A 51 34.90 -26.90 41.76
C GLN A 51 33.45 -27.26 42.10
N GLU A 52 33.20 -27.88 43.26
CA GLU A 52 31.85 -28.18 43.72
C GLU A 52 31.04 -26.90 43.99
N GLU A 53 31.63 -25.92 44.67
CA GLU A 53 31.00 -24.62 44.92
C GLU A 53 30.65 -23.92 43.59
N MET A 54 31.59 -23.89 42.64
CA MET A 54 31.36 -23.29 41.33
C MET A 54 30.25 -24.00 40.55
N LYS A 55 30.22 -25.34 40.61
CA LYS A 55 29.16 -26.13 39.98
C LYS A 55 27.80 -25.83 40.62
N GLY A 56 27.72 -25.73 41.94
CA GLY A 56 26.51 -25.37 42.67
C GLY A 56 25.96 -24.01 42.26
N LEU A 57 26.84 -23.00 42.15
CA LEU A 57 26.45 -21.67 41.66
C LEU A 57 25.95 -21.69 40.21
N ILE A 58 26.59 -22.48 39.35
CA ILE A 58 26.15 -22.64 37.95
C ILE A 58 24.75 -23.27 37.91
N ASP A 59 24.50 -24.31 38.71
CA ASP A 59 23.20 -24.99 38.76
C ASP A 59 22.10 -24.07 39.32
N GLU A 60 22.42 -23.27 40.33
CA GLU A 60 21.50 -22.26 40.90
C GLU A 60 21.14 -21.18 39.86
N VAL A 61 22.16 -20.57 39.24
CA VAL A 61 21.95 -19.56 38.18
C VAL A 61 21.15 -20.14 37.02
N LYS A 62 21.46 -21.38 36.61
CA LYS A 62 20.71 -22.06 35.55
C LYS A 62 19.24 -22.26 35.94
N GLY A 63 18.97 -22.66 37.19
CA GLY A 63 17.61 -22.82 37.71
C GLY A 63 16.84 -21.50 37.73
N GLU A 64 17.46 -20.41 38.20
CA GLU A 64 16.83 -19.09 38.20
C GLU A 64 16.52 -18.57 36.79
N VAL A 65 17.47 -18.74 35.86
CA VAL A 65 17.30 -18.34 34.47
C VAL A 65 16.17 -19.13 33.83
N GLN A 66 16.12 -20.45 34.04
CA GLN A 66 15.03 -21.28 33.51
C GLN A 66 13.68 -20.84 34.06
N LYS A 67 13.58 -20.60 35.37
CA LYS A 67 12.33 -20.10 35.99
C LYS A 67 11.88 -18.77 35.39
N LYS A 68 12.81 -17.83 35.16
CA LYS A 68 12.49 -16.54 34.54
C LYS A 68 12.03 -16.70 33.09
N ILE A 69 12.62 -17.63 32.34
CA ILE A 69 12.20 -17.98 30.98
C ILE A 69 10.75 -18.50 31.01
N ASP A 70 10.45 -19.46 31.88
CA ASP A 70 9.12 -20.04 32.00
C ASP A 70 8.06 -18.98 32.39
N GLU A 71 8.40 -18.10 33.35
CA GLU A 71 7.51 -16.98 33.73
C GLU A 71 7.25 -16.01 32.57
N VAL A 72 8.27 -15.69 31.78
CA VAL A 72 8.13 -14.81 30.60
C VAL A 72 7.29 -15.50 29.53
N GLU A 73 7.50 -16.79 29.30
CA GLU A 73 6.75 -17.58 28.32
C GLU A 73 5.25 -17.56 28.66
N VAL A 74 4.89 -17.85 29.92
CA VAL A 74 3.49 -17.79 30.39
C VAL A 74 2.91 -16.39 30.19
N LYS A 75 3.63 -15.33 30.58
CA LYS A 75 3.15 -13.94 30.41
C LYS A 75 2.93 -13.58 28.94
N VAL A 76 3.80 -14.05 28.05
CA VAL A 76 3.67 -13.82 26.60
C VAL A 76 2.46 -14.55 26.04
N GLN A 77 2.26 -15.82 26.42
CA GLN A 77 1.09 -16.60 25.98
C GLN A 77 -0.23 -15.95 26.43
N MET A 78 -0.32 -15.50 27.68
CA MET A 78 -1.51 -14.80 28.18
C MET A 78 -1.80 -13.53 27.38
N LYS A 79 -0.78 -12.68 27.15
CA LYS A 79 -0.95 -11.45 26.35
C LYS A 79 -1.40 -11.73 24.91
N ILE A 80 -0.91 -12.81 24.31
CA ILE A 80 -1.30 -13.20 22.95
C ILE A 80 -2.78 -13.59 22.93
N GLU A 81 -3.25 -14.40 23.88
CA GLU A 81 -4.66 -14.78 23.95
C GLU A 81 -5.57 -13.57 24.27
N ASP A 82 -5.14 -12.68 25.17
CA ASP A 82 -5.88 -11.44 25.46
C ASP A 82 -6.06 -10.59 24.19
N VAL A 83 -4.96 -10.31 23.47
CA VAL A 83 -5.00 -9.52 22.22
C VAL A 83 -5.87 -10.21 21.16
N LYS A 84 -5.76 -11.53 21.03
CA LYS A 84 -6.58 -12.32 20.10
C LYS A 84 -8.06 -12.22 20.42
N SER A 85 -8.42 -12.27 21.71
CA SER A 85 -9.81 -12.11 22.15
C SER A 85 -10.34 -10.70 21.87
N GLU A 86 -9.53 -9.66 22.11
CA GLU A 86 -9.92 -8.27 21.86
C GLU A 86 -10.09 -8.00 20.35
N VAL A 87 -9.16 -8.49 19.53
CA VAL A 87 -9.24 -8.37 18.07
C VAL A 87 -10.49 -9.08 17.53
N LYS A 88 -10.76 -10.29 18.03
CA LYS A 88 -11.97 -11.04 17.64
C LYS A 88 -13.24 -10.27 17.99
N GLY A 89 -13.35 -9.72 19.21
CA GLY A 89 -14.50 -8.94 19.63
C GLY A 89 -14.72 -7.67 18.79
N LYS A 90 -13.64 -6.94 18.46
CA LYS A 90 -13.73 -5.77 17.56
C LYS A 90 -14.20 -6.15 16.15
N PHE A 91 -13.79 -7.31 15.67
CA PHE A 91 -14.23 -7.80 14.36
C PHE A 91 -15.73 -8.13 14.35
N GLU A 92 -16.21 -8.84 15.38
CA GLU A 92 -17.64 -9.14 15.55
C GLU A 92 -18.49 -7.86 15.66
N GLU A 93 -18.02 -6.84 16.40
CA GLU A 93 -18.70 -5.53 16.49
C GLU A 93 -18.80 -4.84 15.13
N VAL A 94 -17.71 -4.83 14.36
CA VAL A 94 -17.69 -4.24 13.01
C VAL A 94 -18.63 -4.99 12.07
N GLU A 95 -18.64 -6.32 12.12
CA GLU A 95 -19.52 -7.17 11.33
C GLU A 95 -20.99 -6.83 11.60
N HIS A 96 -21.41 -6.81 12.87
CA HIS A 96 -22.77 -6.43 13.24
C HIS A 96 -23.14 -5.00 12.79
N LYS A 97 -22.23 -4.04 12.91
CA LYS A 97 -22.46 -2.66 12.50
C LYS A 97 -22.61 -2.51 10.99
N VAL A 98 -21.80 -3.24 10.21
CA VAL A 98 -21.90 -3.26 8.75
C VAL A 98 -23.21 -3.92 8.33
N GLN A 99 -23.55 -5.05 8.93
CA GLN A 99 -24.80 -5.75 8.63
C GLN A 99 -26.03 -4.89 8.92
N GLY A 100 -26.11 -4.23 10.07
CA GLY A 100 -27.23 -3.33 10.38
C GLY A 100 -27.35 -2.14 9.41
N LYS A 101 -26.22 -1.59 8.93
CA LYS A 101 -26.24 -0.53 7.91
C LYS A 101 -26.73 -1.04 6.54
N ILE A 102 -26.39 -2.27 6.18
CA ILE A 102 -26.85 -2.89 4.94
C ILE A 102 -28.36 -3.08 5.00
N GLU A 103 -28.88 -3.64 6.10
CA GLU A 103 -30.32 -3.83 6.33
C GLU A 103 -31.08 -2.48 6.27
N GLU A 104 -30.53 -1.42 6.88
CA GLU A 104 -31.13 -0.09 6.83
C GLU A 104 -31.19 0.47 5.39
N VAL A 105 -30.11 0.30 4.62
CA VAL A 105 -30.06 0.74 3.22
C VAL A 105 -31.02 -0.07 2.37
N GLU A 106 -31.09 -1.38 2.58
CA GLU A 106 -32.00 -2.27 1.87
C GLU A 106 -33.46 -1.86 2.10
N HIS A 107 -33.85 -1.64 3.35
CA HIS A 107 -35.20 -1.17 3.69
C HIS A 107 -35.52 0.20 3.05
N LYS A 108 -34.56 1.14 3.04
CA LYS A 108 -34.75 2.44 2.37
C LYS A 108 -34.91 2.32 0.86
N ILE A 109 -34.15 1.43 0.22
CA ILE A 109 -34.25 1.18 -1.22
C ILE A 109 -35.59 0.52 -1.54
N GLN A 110 -35.98 -0.51 -0.80
CA GLN A 110 -37.27 -1.18 -0.98
C GLN A 110 -38.44 -0.20 -0.85
N GLY A 111 -38.43 0.68 0.17
CA GLY A 111 -39.45 1.72 0.32
C GLY A 111 -39.52 2.68 -0.87
N LYS A 112 -38.37 3.17 -1.36
CA LYS A 112 -38.32 4.05 -2.55
C LYS A 112 -38.79 3.34 -3.82
N ILE A 113 -38.48 2.06 -3.99
CA ILE A 113 -38.96 1.25 -5.10
C ILE A 113 -40.48 1.15 -5.04
N GLY A 114 -41.06 0.83 -3.88
CA GLY A 114 -42.52 0.76 -3.72
C GLY A 114 -43.22 2.09 -4.01
N ASP A 115 -42.63 3.22 -3.59
CA ASP A 115 -43.14 4.55 -3.94
C ASP A 115 -43.10 4.83 -5.45
N ILE A 116 -42.04 4.40 -6.13
CA ILE A 116 -41.91 4.55 -7.58
C ILE A 116 -42.91 3.66 -8.31
N GLU A 117 -43.07 2.39 -7.89
CA GLU A 117 -44.05 1.45 -8.44
C GLU A 117 -45.47 2.01 -8.33
N ARG A 118 -45.85 2.54 -7.16
CA ARG A 118 -47.16 3.20 -6.98
C ARG A 118 -47.36 4.38 -7.91
N ARG A 119 -46.35 5.26 -8.03
CA ARG A 119 -46.42 6.42 -8.94
C ARG A 119 -46.51 6.00 -10.41
N LEU A 120 -45.89 4.88 -10.77
CA LEU A 120 -45.96 4.33 -12.11
C LEU A 120 -47.35 3.78 -12.41
N SER A 121 -47.97 3.05 -11.47
CA SER A 121 -49.38 2.61 -11.59
C SER A 121 -50.35 3.79 -11.73
N GLU A 122 -50.20 4.85 -10.92
CA GLU A 122 -51.03 6.06 -11.03
C GLU A 122 -50.91 6.75 -12.40
N LEU A 123 -49.74 6.66 -13.05
CA LEU A 123 -49.52 7.20 -14.40
C LEU A 123 -50.10 6.29 -15.50
N GLU A 124 -50.09 4.97 -15.30
CA GLU A 124 -50.61 3.98 -16.24
C GLU A 124 -52.14 3.91 -16.24
N ASP A 125 -52.76 4.02 -15.05
CA ASP A 125 -54.23 4.02 -14.88
C ASP A 125 -54.89 5.35 -15.27
N ARG A 126 -54.10 6.42 -15.47
CA ARG A 126 -54.63 7.69 -15.96
C ARG A 126 -55.00 7.52 -17.44
N PRO A 127 -56.29 7.57 -17.82
CA PRO A 127 -56.65 7.60 -19.23
C PRO A 127 -56.02 8.88 -19.79
N PHE A 128 -55.18 8.74 -20.80
CA PHE A 128 -54.66 9.87 -21.58
C PHE A 128 -55.83 10.61 -22.25
N SER A 129 -56.56 11.43 -21.50
CA SER A 129 -57.26 12.56 -22.11
C SER A 129 -56.20 13.62 -22.33
N PHE A 130 -55.67 13.63 -23.55
CA PHE A 130 -55.12 14.87 -24.11
C PHE A 130 -56.29 15.86 -24.13
N SER A 131 -56.54 16.52 -23.00
CA SER A 131 -57.16 17.84 -23.03
C SER A 131 -56.20 18.68 -23.84
N ALA A 132 -56.56 18.87 -25.12
CA ALA A 132 -55.85 19.71 -26.04
C ALA A 132 -55.88 21.13 -25.49
N SER A 133 -54.95 21.43 -24.59
CA SER A 133 -54.65 22.78 -24.17
C SER A 133 -54.15 23.52 -25.41
N PRO A 134 -54.79 24.63 -25.83
CA PRO A 134 -54.38 25.39 -27.01
C PRO A 134 -52.93 25.89 -26.95
N GLU A 135 -52.30 25.86 -25.77
CA GLU A 135 -50.92 26.28 -25.54
C GLU A 135 -49.86 25.32 -26.12
N PHE A 136 -50.20 24.07 -26.42
CA PHE A 136 -49.27 23.15 -27.11
C PHE A 136 -49.40 23.18 -28.64
N MET A 137 -50.23 24.07 -29.19
CA MET A 137 -50.29 24.36 -30.64
C MET A 137 -49.25 25.40 -31.06
N HIS A 138 -48.12 25.49 -30.36
CA HIS A 138 -46.94 26.06 -30.98
C HIS A 138 -46.43 25.03 -31.97
N SER A 139 -46.78 25.22 -33.24
CA SER A 139 -46.10 24.60 -34.37
C SER A 139 -44.62 24.53 -34.02
N ARG A 140 -44.11 23.30 -33.80
CA ARG A 140 -42.68 23.06 -33.61
C ARG A 140 -42.00 23.85 -34.71
N PRO A 141 -41.17 24.87 -34.41
CA PRO A 141 -40.56 25.67 -35.44
C PRO A 141 -39.83 24.71 -36.37
N THR A 142 -40.31 24.57 -37.60
CA THR A 142 -39.59 23.83 -38.63
C THR A 142 -38.39 24.71 -38.95
N ILE A 143 -37.33 24.57 -38.16
CA ILE A 143 -36.07 25.25 -38.39
C ILE A 143 -35.62 24.76 -39.76
N LYS A 144 -35.64 25.67 -40.73
CA LYS A 144 -35.19 25.43 -42.10
C LYS A 144 -33.83 24.72 -42.02
N SER A 145 -33.72 23.61 -42.75
CA SER A 145 -32.58 22.68 -42.75
C SER A 145 -31.23 23.43 -42.74
N LEU A 146 -30.61 23.52 -41.57
CA LEU A 146 -29.28 24.10 -41.43
C LEU A 146 -28.27 23.12 -42.04
N THR A 147 -27.72 23.41 -43.20
CA THR A 147 -26.74 22.52 -43.86
C THR A 147 -25.36 23.16 -43.81
N PHE A 148 -24.33 22.42 -43.40
CA PHE A 148 -22.95 22.91 -43.47
C PHE A 148 -22.25 22.37 -44.72
N ASP A 149 -22.03 23.27 -45.68
CA ASP A 149 -21.45 23.00 -47.01
C ASP A 149 -20.20 23.87 -47.31
N ARG A 150 -19.65 24.54 -46.29
CA ARG A 150 -18.55 25.51 -46.34
C ARG A 150 -18.88 26.90 -46.94
N GLN A 151 -20.15 27.20 -47.26
CA GLN A 151 -20.51 28.54 -47.71
C GLN A 151 -20.48 29.57 -46.58
N THR A 152 -20.72 29.12 -45.34
CA THR A 152 -20.55 29.89 -44.10
C THR A 152 -19.31 29.42 -43.35
N SER A 153 -18.68 30.31 -42.58
CA SER A 153 -17.55 29.89 -41.73
C SER A 153 -18.02 28.93 -40.64
N TRP A 154 -17.15 28.01 -40.25
CA TRP A 154 -17.42 27.03 -39.20
C TRP A 154 -17.85 27.70 -37.88
N THR A 155 -17.20 28.81 -37.51
CA THR A 155 -17.53 29.62 -36.32
C THR A 155 -18.97 30.17 -36.37
N VAL A 156 -19.41 30.65 -37.53
CA VAL A 156 -20.77 31.19 -37.71
C VAL A 156 -21.81 30.07 -37.68
N PHE A 157 -21.53 28.94 -38.33
CA PHE A 157 -22.39 27.76 -38.29
C PHE A 157 -22.52 27.20 -36.87
N LYS A 158 -21.41 27.07 -36.13
CA LYS A 158 -21.40 26.58 -34.75
C LYS A 158 -22.24 27.47 -33.83
N THR A 159 -22.08 28.79 -33.95
CA THR A 159 -22.90 29.75 -33.18
C THR A 159 -24.40 29.57 -33.46
N GLN A 160 -24.79 29.40 -34.72
CA GLN A 160 -26.20 29.17 -35.07
C GLN A 160 -26.71 27.82 -34.54
N PHE A 161 -25.89 26.77 -34.66
CA PHE A 161 -26.19 25.43 -34.14
C PHE A 161 -26.35 25.41 -32.61
N ASP A 162 -25.50 26.15 -31.88
CA ASP A 162 -25.57 26.27 -30.42
C ASP A 162 -26.83 27.00 -29.96
N VAL A 163 -27.22 28.06 -30.66
CA VAL A 163 -28.49 28.76 -30.39
C VAL A 163 -29.68 27.83 -30.61
N VAL A 164 -29.72 27.11 -31.75
CA VAL A 164 -30.80 26.18 -32.09
C VAL A 164 -30.89 25.00 -31.14
N SER A 165 -29.75 24.43 -30.75
CA SER A 165 -29.74 23.28 -29.85
C SER A 165 -30.14 23.67 -28.42
N SER A 166 -29.79 24.88 -27.98
CA SER A 166 -30.16 25.41 -26.67
C SER A 166 -31.64 25.76 -26.59
N THR A 167 -32.21 26.40 -27.62
CA THR A 167 -33.66 26.71 -27.66
C THR A 167 -34.52 25.46 -27.72
N ASN A 168 -34.00 24.36 -28.29
CA ASN A 168 -34.68 23.08 -28.38
C ASN A 168 -34.34 22.10 -27.25
N GLY A 169 -33.50 22.49 -26.28
CA GLY A 169 -33.14 21.64 -25.14
C GLY A 169 -32.46 20.32 -25.52
N TRP A 170 -31.63 20.31 -26.58
CA TRP A 170 -30.97 19.08 -27.02
C TRP A 170 -29.88 18.64 -26.03
N THR A 171 -29.87 17.35 -25.70
CA THR A 171 -28.76 16.72 -24.97
C THR A 171 -27.54 16.59 -25.89
N ASP A 172 -26.34 16.44 -25.34
CA ASP A 172 -25.09 16.35 -26.12
C ASP A 172 -25.12 15.19 -27.13
N PHE A 173 -25.79 14.08 -26.79
CA PHE A 173 -26.03 12.97 -27.70
C PHE A 173 -26.89 13.37 -28.91
N VAL A 174 -27.97 14.11 -28.68
CA VAL A 174 -28.85 14.62 -29.75
C VAL A 174 -28.11 15.67 -30.58
N LYS A 175 -27.32 16.54 -29.95
CA LYS A 175 -26.47 17.51 -30.65
C LYS A 175 -25.46 16.81 -31.56
N ALA A 176 -24.75 15.79 -31.08
CA ALA A 176 -23.80 15.03 -31.89
C ALA A 176 -24.47 14.41 -33.12
N SER A 177 -25.61 13.74 -32.90
CA SER A 177 -26.38 13.08 -33.98
C SER A 177 -26.90 14.08 -35.02
N GLN A 178 -27.44 15.21 -34.58
CA GLN A 178 -27.92 16.28 -35.47
C GLN A 178 -26.76 16.93 -36.21
N LEU A 179 -25.65 17.22 -35.54
CA LEU A 179 -24.48 17.81 -36.17
C LEU A 179 -23.97 16.95 -37.32
N VAL A 180 -23.82 15.64 -37.11
CA VAL A 180 -23.42 14.68 -38.17
C VAL A 180 -24.42 14.67 -39.33
N ALA A 181 -25.72 14.71 -39.04
CA ALA A 181 -26.77 14.68 -40.08
C ALA A 181 -26.79 15.94 -40.96
N LEU A 182 -26.39 17.09 -40.42
CA LEU A 182 -26.37 18.39 -41.09
C LEU A 182 -25.10 18.64 -41.92
N LEU A 183 -24.07 17.79 -41.79
CA LEU A 183 -22.86 17.86 -42.63
C LEU A 183 -23.14 17.32 -44.05
N ARG A 184 -22.58 18.00 -45.04
CA ARG A 184 -22.62 17.57 -46.45
C ARG A 184 -21.25 17.76 -47.12
N GLY A 185 -20.99 16.97 -48.15
CA GLY A 185 -19.77 17.05 -48.96
C GLY A 185 -18.49 16.98 -48.13
N SER A 186 -17.54 17.87 -48.41
CA SER A 186 -16.22 17.93 -47.76
C SER A 186 -16.30 18.08 -46.22
N ALA A 187 -17.40 18.63 -45.69
CA ALA A 187 -17.59 18.72 -44.25
C ALA A 187 -17.91 17.35 -43.60
N ALA A 188 -18.61 16.47 -44.31
CA ALA A 188 -18.83 15.10 -43.86
C ALA A 188 -17.56 14.25 -43.96
N GLU A 189 -16.72 14.49 -44.99
CA GLU A 189 -15.42 13.83 -45.15
C GLU A 189 -14.43 14.15 -44.03
N ALA A 190 -14.59 15.29 -43.34
CA ALA A 190 -13.79 15.61 -42.16
C ALA A 190 -13.93 14.57 -41.03
N LEU A 191 -15.00 13.76 -41.06
CA LEU A 191 -15.27 12.71 -40.09
C LEU A 191 -14.80 11.31 -40.52
N GLN A 192 -14.22 11.15 -41.73
CA GLN A 192 -13.87 9.84 -42.31
C GLN A 192 -12.86 9.01 -41.47
N GLY A 193 -12.12 9.66 -40.55
CA GLY A 193 -11.17 9.01 -39.65
C GLY A 193 -11.69 8.71 -38.23
N ILE A 194 -12.96 9.03 -37.93
CA ILE A 194 -13.54 8.86 -36.60
C ILE A 194 -14.34 7.55 -36.54
N PRO A 195 -14.07 6.65 -35.58
CA PRO A 195 -14.89 5.46 -35.34
C PRO A 195 -16.35 5.79 -35.04
N ALA A 196 -17.29 4.95 -35.50
CA ALA A 196 -18.73 5.21 -35.38
C ALA A 196 -19.22 5.31 -33.92
N ASP A 197 -18.61 4.56 -32.99
CA ASP A 197 -18.86 4.62 -31.55
C ASP A 197 -18.45 5.96 -30.92
N LYS A 198 -17.62 6.75 -31.61
CA LYS A 198 -17.18 8.08 -31.18
C LYS A 198 -17.92 9.22 -31.89
N LEU A 199 -18.74 8.91 -32.90
CA LEU A 199 -19.63 9.88 -33.56
C LEU A 199 -20.87 10.22 -32.73
N THR A 200 -20.95 9.72 -31.49
CA THR A 200 -21.93 10.13 -30.48
C THR A 200 -21.37 11.15 -29.50
N ASP A 201 -20.05 11.39 -29.50
CA ASP A 201 -19.40 12.40 -28.68
C ASP A 201 -19.31 13.74 -29.44
N LEU A 202 -20.08 14.72 -28.98
CA LEU A 202 -20.14 16.06 -29.56
C LEU A 202 -18.75 16.70 -29.62
N THR A 203 -17.94 16.54 -28.56
CA THR A 203 -16.62 17.18 -28.46
C THR A 203 -15.66 16.66 -29.53
N THR A 204 -15.70 15.37 -29.81
CA THR A 204 -14.85 14.74 -30.84
C THR A 204 -15.21 15.23 -32.24
N ILE A 205 -16.50 15.35 -32.55
CA ILE A 205 -16.97 15.85 -33.85
C ILE A 205 -16.59 17.32 -34.04
N GLU A 206 -16.84 18.16 -33.04
CA GLU A 206 -16.49 19.59 -33.09
C GLU A 206 -15.00 19.80 -33.29
N LYS A 207 -14.14 19.06 -32.58
CA LYS A 207 -12.68 19.18 -32.73
C LYS A 207 -12.20 18.84 -34.13
N ALA A 208 -12.79 17.82 -34.77
CA ALA A 208 -12.42 17.44 -36.13
C ALA A 208 -12.84 18.51 -37.15
N LEU A 209 -14.04 19.09 -36.98
CA LEU A 209 -14.53 20.16 -37.83
C LEU A 209 -13.74 21.46 -37.60
N GLU A 210 -13.43 21.81 -36.35
CA GLU A 210 -12.58 22.97 -35.99
C GLU A 210 -11.16 22.82 -36.56
N SER A 211 -10.58 21.63 -36.50
CA SER A 211 -9.25 21.38 -37.05
C SER A 211 -9.19 21.53 -38.57
N ARG A 212 -10.29 21.26 -39.28
CA ARG A 212 -10.35 21.31 -40.75
C ARG A 212 -10.82 22.66 -41.27
N PHE A 213 -11.76 23.30 -40.58
CA PHE A 213 -12.50 24.47 -41.04
C PHE A 213 -12.45 25.67 -40.10
N GLY A 214 -11.77 25.55 -38.94
CA GLY A 214 -11.57 26.65 -38.02
C GLY A 214 -10.70 27.78 -38.60
N ASP A 215 -10.90 28.99 -38.07
CA ASP A 215 -10.35 30.24 -38.60
C ASP A 215 -8.80 30.27 -38.67
N ARG A 216 -8.14 29.40 -37.89
CA ARG A 216 -6.67 29.26 -37.88
C ARG A 216 -6.11 28.81 -39.23
N HIS A 217 -6.86 28.00 -39.99
CA HIS A 217 -6.44 27.54 -41.32
C HIS A 217 -6.84 28.52 -42.44
N LEU A 218 -7.86 29.34 -42.21
CA LEU A 218 -8.28 30.39 -43.15
C LEU A 218 -7.18 31.46 -43.31
N THR A 219 -6.48 31.79 -42.22
CA THR A 219 -5.31 32.68 -42.23
C THR A 219 -4.16 32.12 -43.09
N GLN A 220 -3.89 30.81 -43.03
CA GLN A 220 -2.86 30.17 -43.86
C GLN A 220 -3.26 30.10 -45.33
N PHE A 221 -4.55 29.85 -45.60
CA PHE A 221 -5.12 29.87 -46.95
C PHE A 221 -4.99 31.27 -47.58
N TYR A 222 -5.52 32.33 -46.94
CA TYR A 222 -5.39 33.70 -47.44
C TYR A 222 -3.94 34.17 -47.55
N ARG A 223 -3.06 33.78 -46.62
CA ARG A 223 -1.63 34.09 -46.71
C ARG A 223 -0.99 33.45 -47.95
N THR A 224 -1.44 32.27 -48.34
CA THR A 224 -0.95 31.59 -49.55
C THR A 224 -1.55 32.23 -50.80
N GLU A 225 -2.84 32.54 -50.80
CA GLU A 225 -3.54 33.19 -51.92
C GLU A 225 -2.99 34.58 -52.23
N LEU A 226 -2.75 35.40 -51.19
CA LEU A 226 -2.11 36.71 -51.30
C LEU A 226 -0.67 36.62 -51.83
N LYS A 227 0.09 35.58 -51.46
CA LYS A 227 1.44 35.35 -52.00
C LYS A 227 1.41 34.99 -53.48
N THR A 228 0.34 34.35 -53.96
CA THR A 228 0.19 33.95 -55.37
C THR A 228 -0.51 34.99 -56.24
N ARG A 229 -1.19 35.99 -55.64
CA ARG A 229 -1.85 37.06 -56.39
C ARG A 229 -0.81 38.03 -56.96
N ARG A 230 -0.82 38.22 -58.28
CA ARG A 230 -0.13 39.32 -58.97
C ARG A 230 -1.16 40.34 -59.45
N GLN A 231 -0.85 41.63 -59.30
CA GLN A 231 -1.70 42.71 -59.78
C GLN A 231 -1.91 42.55 -61.29
N LYS A 232 -3.18 42.56 -61.73
CA LYS A 232 -3.51 42.45 -63.14
C LYS A 232 -3.44 43.84 -63.81
N PRO A 233 -3.19 43.93 -65.13
CA PRO A 233 -3.19 45.21 -65.83
C PRO A 233 -4.56 45.88 -65.69
N GLY A 234 -4.62 47.05 -65.04
CA GLY A 234 -5.84 47.83 -64.81
C GLY A 234 -6.33 47.86 -63.35
N GLU A 235 -5.73 47.09 -62.44
CA GLU A 235 -5.98 47.24 -61.00
C GLU A 235 -5.14 48.41 -60.47
N SER A 236 -5.74 49.41 -59.81
CA SER A 236 -4.98 50.48 -59.14
C SER A 236 -4.28 49.95 -57.89
N LEU A 237 -3.19 50.61 -57.49
CA LEU A 237 -2.50 50.38 -56.21
C LEU A 237 -3.35 50.84 -55.03
#